data_AF-A0A380TIL4-F1
#
_entry.id   AF-A0A380TIL4-F1
#
_cell.length_a   1.000
_cell.length_b   1.000
_cell.length_c   1.000
_cell.angle_alpha   90.00
_cell.angle_beta   90.00
_cell.angle_gamma   90.00
#
_symmetry.space_group_name_H-M   'P 1'
#
loop_
_entity.id
_entity.type
_entity.pdbx_description
1 polymer ?
#
loop_
_entity_poly.entity_id
_entity_poly.type
_entity_poly.pdbx_seq_one_letter_code
_entity_poly.pdbx_strand_id
1 'polypeptide(L)'
;MLRRWESLRPSKEQSKTWASRQRDKELRGLDMLEREVPRFHPQVTIGQISVSCCLGWLDFRWGPTEDWRIGRSLLADWYSMFMNRPSMVATVPHEPTD
;
A
#
# COMPACT_ATOMS: atom_id res chain seq x y z
N MET A 1 -1.96 -8.63 -0.75
CA MET A 1 -2.54 -9.65 -1.66
C MET A 1 -3.47 -10.66 -0.96
N LEU A 2 -3.06 -11.32 0.13
CA LEU A 2 -3.89 -12.32 0.83
C LEU A 2 -5.30 -11.84 1.20
N ARG A 3 -5.42 -10.61 1.71
CA ARG A 3 -6.70 -10.00 2.07
C ARG A 3 -7.62 -9.74 0.88
N ARG A 4 -7.05 -9.40 -0.29
CA ARG A 4 -7.81 -9.22 -1.53
C ARG A 4 -8.37 -10.56 -2.01
N TRP A 5 -7.55 -11.62 -2.00
CA TRP A 5 -8.04 -12.95 -2.33
C TRP A 5 -9.20 -13.35 -1.41
N GLU A 6 -9.06 -13.14 -0.09
CA GLU A 6 -10.12 -13.43 0.87
C GLU A 6 -11.41 -12.65 0.55
N SER A 7 -11.32 -11.36 0.17
CA SER A 7 -12.49 -10.55 -0.19
C SER A 7 -13.21 -11.00 -1.47
N LEU A 8 -12.53 -11.75 -2.34
CA LEU A 8 -13.08 -12.26 -3.60
C LEU A 8 -13.80 -13.61 -3.43
N ARG A 9 -13.63 -14.27 -2.29
CA ARG A 9 -14.32 -15.54 -2.01
C ARG A 9 -15.81 -15.32 -1.76
N PRO A 10 -16.67 -16.34 -1.95
CA PRO A 10 -18.07 -16.25 -1.57
C PRO A 10 -18.22 -15.81 -0.12
N SER A 11 -19.14 -14.88 0.17
CA SER A 11 -19.21 -14.21 1.48
C SER A 11 -19.34 -15.18 2.66
N LYS A 12 -19.96 -16.34 2.46
CA LYS A 12 -20.14 -17.39 3.48
C LYS A 12 -18.84 -18.14 3.81
N GLU A 13 -17.84 -18.05 2.95
CA GLU A 13 -16.54 -18.72 3.10
C GLU A 13 -15.43 -17.77 3.60
N GLN A 14 -15.73 -16.48 3.70
CA GLN A 14 -14.79 -15.48 4.19
C GLN A 14 -14.62 -15.55 5.70
N SER A 15 -13.37 -15.60 6.15
CA SER A 15 -12.95 -15.50 7.53
C SER A 15 -12.58 -14.06 7.87
N LYS A 16 -13.49 -13.36 8.55
CA LYS A 16 -13.25 -12.00 9.06
C LYS A 16 -12.03 -11.95 9.99
N THR A 17 -11.86 -12.94 10.85
CA THR A 17 -10.73 -13.02 11.79
C THR A 17 -9.39 -13.14 11.03
N TRP A 18 -9.34 -13.94 9.96
CA TRP A 18 -8.13 -14.05 9.14
C TRP A 18 -7.82 -12.73 8.43
N ALA A 19 -8.82 -12.12 7.79
CA ALA A 19 -8.67 -10.83 7.12
C ALA A 19 -8.17 -9.73 8.08
N SER A 20 -8.71 -9.67 9.31
CA SER A 20 -8.24 -8.75 10.35
C SER A 20 -6.78 -8.98 10.71
N ARG A 21 -6.36 -10.23 10.91
CA ARG A 21 -4.95 -10.54 11.21
C ARG A 21 -4.00 -10.13 10.08
N GLN A 22 -4.42 -10.27 8.82
CA GLN A 22 -3.62 -9.76 7.69
C GLN A 22 -3.56 -8.24 7.72
N ARG A 23 -4.68 -7.58 8.01
CA ARG A 23 -4.73 -6.12 8.12
C ARG A 23 -3.81 -5.60 9.23
N ASP A 24 -3.76 -6.27 10.38
CA ASP A 24 -2.88 -5.87 11.48
C ASP A 24 -1.39 -5.96 11.08
N LYS A 25 -1.02 -6.92 10.23
CA LYS A 25 0.34 -7.02 9.67
C LYS A 25 0.63 -5.87 8.72
N GLU A 26 -0.32 -5.52 7.85
CA GLU A 26 -0.22 -4.37 6.96
C GLU A 26 0.00 -3.08 7.78
N LEU A 27 -0.82 -2.85 8.82
CA LEU A 27 -0.72 -1.68 9.69
C LEU A 27 0.63 -1.59 10.39
N ARG A 28 1.11 -2.67 11.03
CA ARG A 28 2.43 -2.66 11.68
C ARG A 28 3.58 -2.42 10.70
N GLY A 29 3.46 -2.95 9.49
CA GLY A 29 4.44 -2.70 8.43
C GLY A 29 4.47 -1.23 8.03
N LEU A 30 3.30 -0.62 7.84
CA LEU A 30 3.17 0.80 7.54
C LEU A 30 3.71 1.69 8.68
N ASP A 31 3.45 1.32 9.94
CA ASP A 31 4.00 2.03 11.11
C ASP A 31 5.53 1.97 11.19
N MET A 32 6.11 0.83 10.78
CA MET A 32 7.56 0.72 10.66
C MET A 32 8.08 1.60 9.53
N LEU A 33 7.44 1.57 8.36
CA LEU A 33 7.84 2.38 7.21
C LEU A 33 7.82 3.87 7.51
N GLU A 34 6.79 4.37 8.21
CA GLU A 34 6.72 5.76 8.68
C GLU A 34 7.99 6.18 9.44
N ARG A 35 8.50 5.31 10.34
CA ARG A 35 9.71 5.57 11.13
C ARG A 35 10.99 5.50 10.29
N GLU A 36 10.97 4.75 9.20
CA GLU A 36 12.11 4.55 8.31
C GLU A 36 12.22 5.60 7.19
N VAL A 37 11.16 6.38 6.92
CA VAL A 37 11.18 7.45 5.90
C VAL A 37 12.38 8.40 6.03
N PRO A 38 12.76 8.89 7.24
CA PRO A 38 13.94 9.74 7.38
C PRO A 38 15.27 9.09 6.96
N ARG A 39 15.32 7.76 6.87
CA ARG A 39 16.48 6.97 6.44
C ARG A 39 16.47 6.66 4.94
N PHE A 40 15.43 7.02 4.22
CA PHE A 40 15.36 6.77 2.78
C PHE A 40 16.44 7.56 2.06
N HIS A 41 17.30 6.83 1.36
CA HIS A 41 18.43 7.41 0.66
C HIS A 41 17.96 8.29 -0.51
N PRO A 42 18.67 9.40 -0.85
CA PRO A 42 18.31 10.25 -1.99
C PRO A 42 18.29 9.51 -3.33
N GLN A 43 19.21 8.54 -3.51
CA GLN A 43 19.21 7.67 -4.67
C GLN A 43 18.16 6.57 -4.51
N VAL A 44 17.33 6.39 -5.53
CA VAL A 44 16.27 5.38 -5.52
C VAL A 44 16.86 3.97 -5.49
N THR A 45 16.41 3.21 -4.50
CA THR A 45 16.74 1.80 -4.33
C THR A 45 15.54 0.90 -4.59
N ILE A 46 15.78 -0.41 -4.69
CA ILE A 46 14.71 -1.41 -4.78
C ILE A 46 13.74 -1.34 -3.59
N GLY A 47 14.22 -0.94 -2.40
CA GLY A 47 13.38 -0.77 -1.21
C GLY A 47 12.32 0.32 -1.41
N GLN A 48 12.72 1.51 -1.87
CA GLN A 48 11.79 2.61 -2.13
C GLN A 48 10.80 2.27 -3.24
N ILE A 49 11.25 1.61 -4.31
CA ILE A 49 10.34 1.14 -5.37
C ILE A 49 9.31 0.17 -4.78
N SER A 50 9.76 -0.82 -4.01
CA SER A 50 8.89 -1.82 -3.38
C SER A 50 7.85 -1.18 -2.45
N VAL A 51 8.27 -0.21 -1.63
CA VAL A 51 7.37 0.55 -0.76
C VAL A 51 6.34 1.31 -1.59
N SER A 52 6.77 2.05 -2.62
CA SER A 52 5.86 2.82 -3.46
C SER A 52 4.81 1.95 -4.16
N CYS A 53 5.20 0.79 -4.68
CA CYS A 53 4.28 -0.16 -5.29
C CYS A 53 3.30 -0.75 -4.27
N CYS A 54 3.76 -1.03 -3.04
CA CYS A 54 2.90 -1.51 -1.96
C CYS A 54 1.83 -0.47 -1.59
N LEU A 55 2.22 0.80 -1.42
CA LEU A 55 1.30 1.89 -1.10
C LEU A 55 0.30 2.15 -2.23
N GLY A 56 0.77 2.17 -3.47
CA GLY A 56 -0.11 2.28 -4.64
C GLY A 56 -1.10 1.12 -4.76
N TRP A 57 -0.69 -0.11 -4.40
CA TRP A 57 -1.62 -1.24 -4.35
C TRP A 57 -2.67 -1.09 -3.25
N LEU A 58 -2.30 -0.56 -2.08
CA LEU A 58 -3.25 -0.28 -1.00
C LEU A 58 -4.26 0.80 -1.41
N ASP A 59 -3.81 1.89 -2.01
CA ASP A 59 -4.70 2.93 -2.55
C ASP A 59 -5.65 2.35 -3.60
N PHE A 60 -5.12 1.60 -4.57
CA PHE A 60 -5.92 1.04 -5.66
C PHE A 60 -6.96 0.03 -5.19
N ARG A 61 -6.66 -0.78 -4.16
CA ARG A 61 -7.55 -1.87 -3.73
C ARG A 61 -8.40 -1.55 -2.52
N TRP A 62 -7.93 -0.68 -1.63
CA TRP A 62 -8.58 -0.39 -0.35
C TRP A 62 -8.81 1.10 -0.11
N GLY A 63 -8.24 2.00 -0.92
CA GLY A 63 -8.38 3.46 -0.79
C GLY A 63 -9.83 3.97 -0.66
N PRO A 64 -10.83 3.40 -1.35
CA PRO A 64 -12.23 3.80 -1.15
C PRO A 64 -12.79 3.54 0.25
N THR A 65 -12.18 2.64 1.02
CA THR A 65 -12.69 2.18 2.33
C THR A 65 -11.71 2.39 3.48
N GLU A 66 -10.43 2.57 3.19
CA GLU A 66 -9.35 2.63 4.16
C GLU A 66 -8.32 3.67 3.75
N ASP A 67 -7.96 4.53 4.69
CA ASP A 67 -6.87 5.49 4.49
C ASP A 67 -5.64 5.05 5.31
N TRP A 68 -4.61 4.56 4.62
CA TRP A 68 -3.37 4.16 5.26
C TRP A 68 -2.53 5.36 5.74
N ARG A 69 -2.82 6.58 5.27
CA ARG A 69 -2.07 7.79 5.62
C ARG A 69 -2.35 8.27 7.05
N ILE A 70 -3.47 7.86 7.64
CA ILE A 70 -3.83 8.23 9.02
C ILE A 70 -2.73 7.75 9.98
N GLY A 71 -2.10 8.71 10.67
CA GLY A 71 -0.99 8.49 11.60
C GLY A 71 0.38 8.29 10.95
N ARG A 72 0.51 8.49 9.63
CA ARG A 72 1.72 8.21 8.85
C ARG A 72 2.04 9.33 7.85
N SER A 73 2.19 10.55 8.37
CA SER A 73 2.35 11.75 7.55
C SER A 73 3.65 11.76 6.75
N LEU A 74 4.77 11.31 7.33
CA LEU A 74 6.05 11.32 6.63
C LEU A 74 6.03 10.38 5.41
N LEU A 75 5.43 9.20 5.57
CA LEU A 75 5.27 8.23 4.51
C LEU A 75 4.30 8.72 3.44
N ALA A 76 3.23 9.40 3.84
CA ALA A 76 2.26 10.01 2.92
C ALA A 76 2.91 11.11 2.07
N ASP A 77 3.67 12.02 2.69
CA ASP A 77 4.37 13.11 2.01
C ASP A 77 5.44 12.56 1.06
N TRP A 78 6.25 11.62 1.55
CA TRP A 78 7.26 10.94 0.74
C TRP A 78 6.63 10.23 -0.47
N TYR A 79 5.54 9.50 -0.28
CA TYR A 79 4.85 8.80 -1.36
C TYR A 79 4.29 9.76 -2.40
N SER A 80 3.68 10.87 -1.96
CA SER A 80 3.15 11.92 -2.83
C SER A 80 4.24 12.53 -3.72
N MET A 81 5.43 12.77 -3.16
CA MET A 81 6.59 13.21 -3.96
C MET A 81 7.08 12.12 -4.92
N PHE A 82 7.19 10.87 -4.44
CA PHE A 82 7.73 9.76 -5.21
C PHE A 82 6.85 9.40 -6.43
N MET A 83 5.53 9.56 -6.30
CA MET A 83 4.57 9.30 -7.38
C MET A 83 4.71 10.24 -8.58
N ASN A 84 5.37 11.40 -8.44
CA ASN A 84 5.62 12.32 -9.55
C ASN A 84 6.72 11.83 -10.52
N ARG A 85 7.41 10.73 -10.20
CA ARG A 85 8.46 10.19 -11.08
C ARG A 85 7.85 9.65 -12.38
N PRO A 86 8.46 9.86 -13.55
CA PRO A 86 7.92 9.38 -14.83
C PRO A 86 7.61 7.88 -14.84
N SER A 87 8.45 7.06 -14.20
CA SER A 87 8.22 5.62 -14.09
C SER A 87 6.96 5.27 -13.28
N MET A 88 6.67 6.04 -12.22
CA MET A 88 5.49 5.81 -11.38
C MET A 88 4.21 6.24 -12.10
N VAL A 89 4.23 7.43 -12.73
CA VAL A 89 3.10 7.93 -13.53
C VAL A 89 2.79 6.99 -14.69
N ALA A 90 3.81 6.48 -15.39
CA ALA A 90 3.64 5.59 -16.53
C ALA A 90 3.11 4.19 -16.15
N THR A 91 3.10 3.82 -14.87
CA THR A 91 2.76 2.47 -14.41
C THR A 91 1.66 2.45 -13.34
N VAL A 92 0.87 3.53 -13.24
CA VAL A 92 -0.27 3.58 -12.33
C VAL A 92 -1.24 2.44 -12.66
N PRO A 93 -1.62 1.62 -11.67
CA PRO A 93 -2.51 0.49 -11.92
C PRO A 93 -3.91 0.99 -12.28
N HIS A 94 -4.51 0.33 -13.26
CA HIS A 94 -5.91 0.46 -13.63
C HIS A 94 -6.54 -0.93 -13.69
N GLU A 95 -7.87 -1.00 -13.62
CA GLU A 95 -8.52 -2.28 -13.91
C GLU A 95 -8.27 -2.64 -15.39
N PRO A 96 -8.21 -3.94 -15.72
CA PRO A 96 -8.23 -4.36 -17.10
C PRO A 96 -9.44 -3.73 -17.81
N THR A 97 -9.20 -3.09 -18.95
CA THR A 97 -10.27 -2.73 -19.86
C THR A 97 -10.61 -3.98 -20.66
N ASP A 98 -11.89 -4.36 -20.70
CA ASP A 98 -12.40 -5.47 -21.50
C ASP A 98 -12.08 -5.30 -23.00
#